data_AF-A0A7S0HL38-F1
#
_entry.id   AF-A0A7S0HL38-F1
#
_cell.length_a   1.000
_cell.length_b   1.000
_cell.length_c   1.000
_cell.angle_alpha   90.00
_cell.angle_beta   90.00
_cell.angle_gamma   90.00
#
_symmetry.space_group_name_H-M   'P 1'
#
loop_
_entity.id
_entity.type
_entity.pdbx_description
1 polymer ?
#
loop_
_entity_poly.entity_id
_entity_poly.type
_entity_poly.pdbx_seq_one_letter_code
_entity_poly.pdbx_strand_id
1 'polypeptide(L)'
;DDARFVKFDDYMSRWHPKHAQPATLEAAEAYAAIAERAGLSPTELAILWCRTRPFVAHGSVIVGATSVEQLKHNLDAFLLPAALLTEEVEREIDAVHIRCRDP
;
A
#
# COMPACT_ATOMS: atom_id res chain seq x y z
N ASP A 1 0.12 3.10 24.71
CA ASP A 1 1.36 2.67 25.39
C ASP A 1 1.49 1.15 25.50
N ASP A 2 0.39 0.40 25.57
CA ASP A 2 0.43 -1.06 25.71
C ASP A 2 0.40 -1.89 24.40
N ALA A 3 0.43 -1.24 23.23
CA ALA A 3 0.40 -1.95 21.95
C ALA A 3 1.65 -2.82 21.77
N ARG A 4 1.52 -4.02 21.18
CA ARG A 4 2.66 -4.92 20.92
C ARG A 4 3.78 -4.24 20.13
N PHE A 5 3.40 -3.35 19.21
CA PHE A 5 4.30 -2.55 18.40
C PHE A 5 5.18 -1.58 19.22
N VAL A 6 4.74 -1.17 20.42
CA VAL A 6 5.50 -0.31 21.33
C VAL A 6 6.30 -1.14 22.34
N LYS A 7 5.76 -2.30 22.76
CA LYS A 7 6.39 -3.17 23.77
C LYS A 7 7.56 -4.00 23.24
N PHE A 8 7.54 -4.36 21.97
CA PHE A 8 8.47 -5.30 21.38
C PHE A 8 9.12 -4.67 20.14
N ASP A 9 10.37 -4.22 20.26
CA ASP A 9 11.08 -3.47 19.20
C ASP A 9 11.22 -4.27 17.89
N ASP A 10 11.30 -5.61 17.99
CA ASP A 10 11.38 -6.51 16.83
C ASP A 10 10.02 -6.95 16.27
N TYR A 11 8.91 -6.57 16.90
CA TYR A 11 7.58 -6.98 16.44
C TYR A 11 7.27 -6.35 15.08
N MET A 12 6.97 -7.20 14.09
CA MET A 12 6.81 -6.79 12.70
C MET A 12 8.06 -6.09 12.14
N SER A 13 9.27 -6.49 12.56
CA SER A 13 10.56 -5.90 12.16
C SER A 13 10.69 -5.70 10.64
N ARG A 14 10.14 -6.62 9.84
CA ARG A 14 10.01 -6.50 8.38
C ARG A 14 9.45 -5.15 7.92
N TRP A 15 8.42 -4.64 8.59
CA TRP A 15 7.71 -3.39 8.26
C TRP A 15 7.96 -2.27 9.27
N HIS A 16 8.78 -2.50 10.29
CA HIS A 16 8.95 -1.57 11.40
C HIS A 16 9.77 -0.35 10.96
N PRO A 17 9.36 0.90 11.19
CA PRO A 17 10.05 2.09 10.66
C PRO A 17 11.54 2.20 11.02
N LYS A 18 11.97 1.62 12.14
CA LYS A 18 13.39 1.61 12.55
C LYS A 18 14.21 0.45 11.99
N HIS A 19 13.55 -0.66 11.62
CA HIS A 19 14.20 -1.94 11.34
C HIS A 19 13.71 -2.60 10.05
N ALA A 20 12.92 -1.87 9.25
CA ALA A 20 12.35 -2.35 8.00
C ALA A 20 13.47 -2.93 7.13
N GLN A 21 13.19 -4.07 6.52
CA GLN A 21 14.18 -4.71 5.66
C GLN A 21 14.47 -3.78 4.47
N PRO A 22 15.72 -3.73 3.98
CA PRO A 22 16.06 -2.88 2.83
C PRO A 22 15.15 -3.15 1.62
N ALA A 23 14.79 -4.41 1.37
CA ALA A 23 13.88 -4.79 0.29
C ALA A 23 12.46 -4.24 0.47
N THR A 24 11.97 -4.14 1.72
CA THR A 24 10.67 -3.54 2.04
C THR A 24 10.67 -2.05 1.69
N LEU A 25 11.73 -1.32 2.06
CA LEU A 25 11.87 0.10 1.76
C LEU A 25 12.01 0.33 0.25
N GLU A 26 12.82 -0.48 -0.44
CA GLU A 26 12.98 -0.44 -1.89
C GLU A 26 11.64 -0.66 -2.61
N ALA A 27 10.86 -1.64 -2.18
CA ALA A 27 9.54 -1.91 -2.75
C ALA A 27 8.59 -0.71 -2.53
N ALA A 28 8.55 -0.17 -1.31
CA ALA A 28 7.70 0.98 -0.97
C ALA A 28 8.04 2.22 -1.81
N GLU A 29 9.34 2.54 -1.97
CA GLU A 29 9.81 3.63 -2.82
C GLU A 29 9.44 3.41 -4.29
N ALA A 30 9.60 2.18 -4.79
CA ALA A 30 9.25 1.85 -6.16
C ALA A 30 7.74 2.02 -6.43
N TYR A 31 6.87 1.55 -5.53
CA TYR A 31 5.42 1.75 -5.66
C TYR A 31 5.02 3.21 -5.51
N ALA A 32 5.68 3.98 -4.63
CA ALA A 32 5.43 5.41 -4.51
C ALA A 32 5.77 6.16 -5.81
N ALA A 33 6.86 5.80 -6.47
CA ALA A 33 7.23 6.38 -7.77
C ALA A 33 6.24 6.01 -8.89
N ILE A 34 5.68 4.79 -8.87
CA ILE A 34 4.60 4.40 -9.80
C ILE A 34 3.35 5.26 -9.55
N ALA A 35 2.97 5.43 -8.28
CA ALA A 35 1.80 6.24 -7.91
C ALA A 35 1.96 7.69 -8.42
N GLU A 36 3.12 8.30 -8.19
CA GLU A 36 3.41 9.66 -8.65
C GLU A 36 3.27 9.81 -10.17
N ARG A 37 3.85 8.88 -10.95
CA ARG A 37 3.71 8.88 -12.42
C ARG A 37 2.26 8.69 -12.88
N ALA A 38 1.48 7.90 -12.14
CA ALA A 38 0.07 7.66 -12.41
C ALA A 38 -0.84 8.81 -11.93
N GLY A 39 -0.31 9.85 -11.28
CA GLY A 39 -1.09 10.94 -10.70
C GLY A 39 -1.90 10.51 -9.47
N LEU A 40 -1.44 9.50 -8.75
CA LEU A 40 -2.04 8.94 -7.55
C LEU A 40 -1.13 9.16 -6.34
N SER A 41 -1.71 9.22 -5.15
CA SER A 41 -0.95 9.04 -3.92
C SER A 41 -0.56 7.56 -3.72
N PRO A 42 0.49 7.25 -2.95
CA PRO A 42 0.82 5.87 -2.61
C PRO A 42 -0.35 5.13 -1.92
N THR A 43 -1.11 5.84 -1.09
CA THR A 43 -2.33 5.33 -0.44
C THR A 43 -3.40 4.97 -1.46
N GLU A 44 -3.66 5.87 -2.41
CA GLU A 44 -4.65 5.65 -3.46
C GLU A 44 -4.28 4.46 -4.34
N LEU A 45 -3.03 4.37 -4.79
CA LEU A 45 -2.54 3.24 -5.59
C LEU A 45 -2.74 1.91 -4.84
N ALA A 46 -2.33 1.84 -3.57
CA ALA A 46 -2.43 0.62 -2.78
C ALA A 46 -3.89 0.18 -2.55
N ILE A 47 -4.78 1.11 -2.18
CA ILE A 47 -6.21 0.81 -1.96
C ILE A 47 -6.88 0.41 -3.26
N LEU A 48 -6.60 1.13 -4.36
CA LEU A 48 -7.14 0.84 -5.69
C LEU A 48 -6.70 -0.54 -6.16
N TRP A 49 -5.44 -0.92 -5.96
CA TRP A 49 -4.93 -2.23 -6.34
C TRP A 49 -5.63 -3.34 -5.55
N CYS A 50 -5.71 -3.20 -4.22
CA CYS A 50 -6.37 -4.19 -3.35
C CYS A 50 -7.83 -4.40 -3.72
N ARG A 51 -8.62 -3.33 -3.88
CA ARG A 51 -10.07 -3.44 -4.08
C ARG A 51 -10.49 -3.91 -5.48
N THR A 52 -9.58 -3.85 -6.45
CA THR A 52 -9.85 -4.28 -7.84
C THR A 52 -9.53 -5.75 -8.09
N ARG A 53 -8.92 -6.46 -7.12
CA ARG A 53 -8.60 -7.88 -7.29
C ARG A 53 -9.89 -8.73 -7.28
N PRO A 54 -10.00 -9.77 -8.15
CA PRO A 54 -11.22 -10.57 -8.27
C PRO A 54 -11.59 -11.31 -6.98
N PHE A 55 -10.62 -11.70 -6.16
CA PHE A 55 -10.85 -12.35 -4.87
C PHE A 55 -11.30 -11.39 -3.76
N VAL A 56 -11.29 -10.07 -4.00
CA VAL A 56 -11.80 -9.03 -3.09
C VAL A 56 -13.21 -8.57 -3.50
N ALA A 57 -13.77 -9.08 -4.61
CA ALA A 57 -15.06 -8.64 -5.16
C ALA A 57 -16.26 -8.74 -4.18
N HIS A 58 -16.21 -9.68 -3.23
CA HIS A 58 -17.21 -9.85 -2.16
C HIS A 58 -16.66 -9.52 -0.77
N GLY A 59 -15.45 -8.95 -0.71
CA GLY A 59 -14.74 -8.64 0.52
C GLY A 59 -14.70 -7.14 0.82
N SER A 60 -13.76 -6.77 1.68
CA SER A 60 -13.49 -5.39 2.05
C SER A 60 -11.99 -5.16 2.13
N VAL A 61 -11.56 -3.93 1.87
CA VAL A 61 -10.19 -3.47 2.13
C VAL A 61 -10.20 -2.75 3.47
N ILE A 62 -9.61 -3.38 4.49
CA ILE A 62 -9.54 -2.81 5.84
C ILE A 62 -8.47 -1.72 5.85
N VAL A 63 -8.85 -0.51 6.23
CA VAL A 63 -7.94 0.64 6.34
C VAL A 63 -7.76 1.06 7.80
N GLY A 64 -6.56 1.51 8.14
CA GLY A 64 -6.23 2.07 9.45
C GLY A 64 -5.92 3.56 9.35
N ALA A 65 -6.33 4.34 10.34
CA ALA A 65 -6.05 5.77 10.42
C ALA A 65 -5.93 6.20 11.90
N THR A 66 -5.02 7.12 12.19
CA THR A 66 -4.87 7.74 13.52
C THR A 66 -5.38 9.18 13.56
N SER A 67 -5.87 9.70 12.43
CA SER A 67 -6.54 10.99 12.33
C SER A 67 -7.71 10.93 11.35
N VAL A 68 -8.62 11.91 11.42
CA VAL A 68 -9.78 12.00 10.52
C VAL A 68 -9.35 12.33 9.09
N GLU A 69 -8.27 13.10 8.93
CA GLU A 69 -7.71 13.46 7.64
C GLU A 69 -7.16 12.22 6.92
N GLN A 70 -6.43 11.37 7.64
CA GLN A 70 -5.97 10.08 7.11
C GLN A 70 -7.15 9.18 6.74
N LEU A 71 -8.17 9.11 7.60
CA LEU A 71 -9.36 8.32 7.31
C LEU A 71 -10.05 8.83 6.06
N LYS A 72 -10.21 10.14 5.91
CA LYS A 72 -10.80 10.76 4.72
C LYS A 72 -10.00 10.42 3.46
N HIS A 73 -8.68 10.60 3.49
CA HIS A 73 -7.82 10.24 2.36
C HIS A 73 -7.94 8.76 1.97
N ASN A 74 -7.99 7.85 2.95
CA ASN A 74 -8.20 6.43 2.71
C ASN A 74 -9.57 6.15 2.07
N LEU A 75 -10.63 6.83 2.52
CA LEU A 75 -11.98 6.65 1.99
C LEU A 75 -12.16 7.25 0.58
N ASP A 76 -11.56 8.41 0.33
CA ASP A 76 -11.60 9.08 -0.97
C ASP A 76 -10.99 8.19 -2.07
N ALA A 77 -9.99 7.36 -1.74
CA ALA A 77 -9.42 6.36 -2.66
C ALA A 77 -10.43 5.32 -3.18
N PHE A 78 -11.52 5.03 -2.44
CA PHE A 78 -12.57 4.12 -2.90
C PHE A 78 -13.48 4.74 -3.96
N LEU A 79 -13.54 6.08 -4.02
CA LEU A 79 -14.34 6.84 -4.98
C LEU A 79 -13.65 6.99 -6.34
N LEU A 80 -12.34 6.73 -6.40
CA LEU A 80 -11.58 6.78 -7.64
C LEU A 80 -12.11 5.76 -8.66
N PRO A 81 -12.02 6.02 -9.98
CA PRO A 81 -12.37 5.02 -10.98
C PRO A 81 -11.29 3.93 -11.06
N ALA A 82 -11.71 2.66 -11.14
CA ALA A 82 -10.82 1.52 -11.32
C ALA A 82 -9.94 1.64 -12.58
N ALA A 83 -10.42 2.37 -13.60
CA ALA A 83 -9.68 2.64 -14.84
C ALA A 83 -8.38 3.43 -14.65
N LEU A 84 -8.12 4.01 -13.47
CA LEU A 84 -6.81 4.62 -13.16
C LEU A 84 -5.71 3.58 -12.97
N LEU A 85 -6.05 2.32 -12.65
CA LEU A 85 -5.15 1.18 -12.81
C LEU A 85 -5.17 0.74 -14.27
N THR A 86 -4.39 1.43 -15.09
CA THR A 86 -4.19 1.03 -16.48
C THR A 86 -3.37 -0.26 -16.55
N GLU A 87 -3.40 -0.94 -17.70
CA GLU A 87 -2.53 -2.11 -17.94
C GLU A 87 -1.05 -1.78 -17.76
N GLU A 88 -0.64 -0.53 -18.04
CA GLU A 88 0.73 -0.09 -17.82
C GLU A 88 1.07 0.00 -16.34
N VAL A 89 0.21 0.61 -15.53
CA VAL A 89 0.41 0.69 -14.07
C VAL A 89 0.43 -0.70 -13.45
N GLU A 90 -0.48 -1.60 -13.86
CA GLU A 90 -0.48 -2.99 -13.41
C GLU A 90 0.83 -3.72 -13.75
N ARG A 91 1.34 -3.56 -14.98
CA ARG A 91 2.63 -4.15 -15.38
C ARG A 91 3.79 -3.61 -14.56
N GLU A 92 3.81 -2.31 -14.24
CA GLU A 92 4.84 -1.73 -13.39
C GLU A 92 4.78 -2.28 -11.96
N ILE A 93 3.57 -2.43 -11.40
CA ILE A 93 3.36 -3.05 -10.08
C ILE A 93 3.87 -4.50 -10.09
N ASP A 94 3.51 -5.28 -11.11
CA ASP A 94 3.95 -6.66 -11.26
C ASP A 94 5.49 -6.76 -11.36
N ALA A 95 6.12 -5.86 -12.11
CA ALA A 95 7.58 -5.83 -12.23
C ALA A 95 8.26 -5.58 -10.88
N VAL A 96 7.72 -4.67 -10.06
CA VAL A 96 8.21 -4.45 -8.69
C VAL A 96 7.97 -5.68 -7.83
N HIS A 97 6.78 -6.29 -7.88
CA HIS A 97 6.48 -7.50 -7.11
C HIS A 97 7.38 -8.68 -7.46
N ILE A 98 7.74 -8.86 -8.74
CA ILE A 98 8.66 -9.92 -9.17
C ILE A 98 10.09 -9.67 -8.65
N ARG A 99 10.57 -8.42 -8.70
CA ARG A 99 11.91 -8.05 -8.20
C ARG A 99 11.99 -8.11 -6.68
N CYS A 100 10.97 -7.60 -5.99
CA CYS A 100 10.87 -7.47 -4.54
C CYS A 100 9.76 -8.41 -4.03
N ARG A 101 9.89 -9.72 -4.27
CA ARG A 101 8.86 -10.68 -3.87
C ARG A 101 8.91 -10.95 -2.38
N ASP A 102 7.75 -10.85 -1.74
CA ASP A 102 7.58 -11.01 -0.30
C ASP A 102 8.68 -10.28 0.51
N PRO A 103 8.89 -8.97 0.25
CA PRO A 103 10.04 -8.21 0.75
C PRO A 103 9.86 -7.80 2.21
#